data_AF-A0A2S8X0N9-F1
#
_entry.id   AF-A0A2S8X0N9-F1
#
_cell.length_a   1.000
_cell.length_b   1.000
_cell.length_c   1.000
_cell.angle_alpha   90.00
_cell.angle_beta   90.00
_cell.angle_gamma   90.00
#
_symmetry.space_group_name_H-M   'P 1'
#
loop_
_entity.id
_entity.type
_entity.pdbx_description
1 polymer ?
#
loop_
_entity_poly.entity_id
_entity_poly.type
_entity_poly.pdbx_seq_one_letter_code
_entity_poly.pdbx_strand_id
1 'polypeptide(L)'
;MERNAMLEHDPFITVLAEKLHIHGYYAFYGEHYNETDMELYRRHLFTSFSNIVWVELDARKKYMIVDHRGRNTVMKLIEGMLNTRRTLRANQAMAGTDTSGVQQEISHLSKLVHMLKFTTFRT
;
A
#
# COMPACT_ATOMS: atom_id res chain seq x y z
N MET A 1 -26.49 -1.02 12.08
CA MET A 1 -26.61 -1.95 10.94
C MET A 1 -26.73 -1.23 9.58
N GLU A 2 -26.63 0.09 9.50
CA GLU A 2 -26.92 0.85 8.26
C GLU A 2 -25.72 1.07 7.33
N ARG A 3 -24.47 0.99 7.83
CA ARG A 3 -23.25 1.19 7.01
C ARG A 3 -22.97 0.05 6.03
N ASN A 4 -23.44 -1.16 6.34
CA ASN A 4 -23.24 -2.34 5.48
C ASN A 4 -24.15 -2.31 4.24
N ALA A 5 -25.34 -1.70 4.32
CA ALA A 5 -26.27 -1.62 3.18
C ALA A 5 -25.86 -0.56 2.14
N MET A 6 -25.08 0.48 2.51
CA MET A 6 -24.59 1.49 1.56
C MET A 6 -23.43 1.01 0.69
N LEU A 7 -22.76 -0.09 1.04
CA LEU A 7 -21.59 -0.61 0.31
C LEU A 7 -21.93 -1.59 -0.81
N GLU A 8 -23.08 -2.27 -0.76
CA GLU A 8 -23.54 -3.15 -1.87
C GLU A 8 -23.71 -2.39 -3.19
N HIS A 9 -23.85 -1.06 -3.12
CA HIS A 9 -23.95 -0.16 -4.27
C HIS A 9 -22.92 0.97 -4.25
N ASP A 10 -21.82 0.84 -3.51
CA ASP A 10 -20.77 1.85 -3.56
C ASP A 10 -20.11 1.83 -4.96
N PRO A 11 -20.32 2.85 -5.80
CA PRO A 11 -19.75 2.89 -7.14
C PRO A 11 -18.22 2.83 -7.12
N PHE A 12 -17.61 3.21 -5.98
CA PHE A 12 -16.16 3.11 -5.80
C PHE A 12 -15.66 1.66 -5.80
N ILE A 13 -16.41 0.70 -5.26
CA ILE A 13 -15.96 -0.71 -5.22
C ILE A 13 -15.81 -1.26 -6.64
N THR A 14 -16.77 -0.95 -7.53
CA THR A 14 -16.70 -1.35 -8.94
C THR A 14 -15.48 -0.72 -9.62
N VAL A 15 -15.25 0.58 -9.44
CA VAL A 15 -14.07 1.27 -10.00
C VAL A 15 -12.77 0.69 -9.44
N LEU A 16 -12.73 0.40 -8.14
CA LEU A 16 -11.59 -0.21 -7.48
C LEU A 16 -11.30 -1.60 -8.07
N ALA A 17 -12.31 -2.44 -8.25
CA ALA A 17 -12.18 -3.76 -8.85
C ALA A 17 -11.59 -3.67 -10.28
N GLU A 18 -12.10 -2.77 -11.11
CA GLU A 18 -11.58 -2.55 -12.46
C GLU A 18 -10.10 -2.12 -12.45
N LYS A 19 -9.73 -1.16 -11.58
CA LYS A 19 -8.34 -0.71 -11.46
C LYS A 19 -7.42 -1.81 -10.98
N LEU A 20 -7.87 -2.61 -10.01
CA LEU A 20 -7.13 -3.77 -9.51
C LEU A 20 -6.96 -4.83 -10.60
N HIS A 21 -7.97 -5.07 -11.44
CA HIS A 21 -7.85 -6.00 -12.57
C HIS A 21 -6.83 -5.51 -13.61
N ILE A 22 -6.86 -4.22 -13.95
CA ILE A 22 -5.99 -3.63 -14.97
C ILE A 22 -4.55 -3.48 -14.50
N HIS A 23 -4.31 -3.11 -13.23
CA HIS A 23 -2.97 -2.75 -12.74
C HIS A 23 -2.39 -3.74 -11.73
N GLY A 24 -3.23 -4.57 -11.11
CA GLY A 24 -2.82 -5.50 -10.05
C GLY A 24 -2.63 -4.84 -8.68
N TYR A 25 -2.76 -3.51 -8.61
CA TYR A 25 -2.68 -2.74 -7.37
C TYR A 25 -3.50 -1.45 -7.48
N TYR A 26 -3.82 -0.86 -6.33
CA TYR A 26 -4.42 0.47 -6.22
C TYR A 26 -3.76 1.26 -5.08
N ALA A 27 -3.54 2.55 -5.30
CA ALA A 27 -2.94 3.46 -4.33
C ALA A 27 -4.02 4.30 -3.65
N PHE A 28 -4.07 4.20 -2.33
CA PHE A 28 -4.99 4.97 -1.49
C PHE A 28 -4.24 6.16 -0.90
N TYR A 29 -4.83 7.34 -1.03
CA TYR A 29 -4.31 8.59 -0.51
C TYR A 29 -5.25 9.17 0.55
N GLY A 30 -4.70 9.54 1.69
CA GLY A 30 -5.43 10.11 2.82
C GLY A 30 -5.54 9.17 4.03
N GLU A 31 -5.87 9.77 5.17
CA GLU A 31 -5.94 9.08 6.46
C GLU A 31 -7.26 8.32 6.66
N HIS A 32 -8.29 8.64 5.86
CA HIS A 32 -9.63 8.09 5.99
C HIS A 32 -9.75 6.63 5.58
N TYR A 33 -8.79 6.08 4.84
CA TYR A 33 -8.72 4.65 4.52
C TYR A 33 -8.05 3.91 5.67
N ASN A 34 -8.84 3.59 6.70
CA ASN A 34 -8.39 2.83 7.87
C ASN A 34 -8.56 1.31 7.65
N GLU A 35 -8.06 0.52 8.59
CA GLU A 35 -8.10 -0.95 8.52
C GLU A 35 -9.53 -1.51 8.41
N THR A 36 -10.51 -0.87 9.06
CA THR A 36 -11.92 -1.31 9.00
C THR A 36 -12.48 -1.14 7.59
N ASP A 37 -12.22 -0.01 6.95
CA ASP A 37 -12.67 0.25 5.57
C ASP A 37 -11.99 -0.70 4.58
N MET A 38 -10.70 -1.00 4.78
CA MET A 38 -9.98 -1.93 3.94
C MET A 38 -10.47 -3.37 4.08
N GLU A 39 -10.81 -3.80 5.29
CA GLU A 39 -11.40 -5.11 5.52
C GLU A 39 -12.77 -5.24 4.83
N LEU A 40 -13.56 -4.16 4.79
CA LEU A 40 -14.82 -4.13 4.05
C LEU A 40 -14.60 -4.26 2.53
N TYR A 41 -13.69 -3.46 1.96
CA TYR A 41 -13.35 -3.57 0.54
C TYR A 41 -12.80 -4.95 0.20
N ARG A 42 -11.91 -5.48 1.05
CA ARG A 42 -11.35 -6.82 0.92
C ARG A 42 -12.47 -7.85 0.77
N ARG A 43 -13.45 -7.87 1.69
CA ARG A 43 -14.57 -8.82 1.66
C ARG A 43 -15.38 -8.78 0.36
N HIS A 44 -15.64 -7.59 -0.19
CA HIS A 44 -16.40 -7.44 -1.43
C HIS A 44 -15.59 -7.91 -2.65
N LEU A 45 -14.30 -7.60 -2.65
CA LEU A 45 -13.36 -7.92 -3.73
C LEU A 45 -12.93 -9.40 -3.75
N PHE A 46 -13.12 -10.15 -2.66
CA PHE A 46 -12.75 -11.57 -2.57
C PHE A 46 -13.44 -12.46 -3.62
N THR A 47 -14.59 -12.04 -4.14
CA THR A 47 -15.27 -12.72 -5.25
C THR A 47 -14.49 -12.65 -6.56
N SER A 48 -13.65 -11.63 -6.72
CA SER A 48 -12.92 -11.32 -7.95
C SER A 48 -11.42 -11.57 -7.83
N PHE A 49 -10.87 -11.56 -6.62
CA PHE A 49 -9.44 -11.72 -6.36
C PHE A 49 -9.20 -12.72 -5.24
N SER A 50 -8.48 -13.80 -5.56
CA SER A 50 -8.17 -14.90 -4.63
C SER A 50 -7.22 -14.50 -3.50
N ASN A 51 -6.43 -13.45 -3.71
CA ASN A 51 -5.47 -12.92 -2.75
C ASN A 51 -5.52 -11.40 -2.79
N ILE A 52 -5.61 -10.78 -1.62
CA ILE A 52 -5.61 -9.33 -1.46
C ILE A 52 -4.66 -9.00 -0.33
N VAL A 53 -3.69 -8.16 -0.61
CA VAL A 53 -2.64 -7.73 0.32
C VAL A 53 -2.74 -6.23 0.51
N TRP A 54 -2.85 -5.82 1.77
CA TRP A 54 -2.87 -4.42 2.18
C TRP A 54 -1.50 -4.03 2.75
N VAL A 55 -0.96 -2.91 2.28
CA VAL A 55 0.31 -2.35 2.79
C VAL A 55 0.12 -0.88 3.10
N GLU A 56 0.38 -0.51 4.34
CA GLU A 56 0.46 0.87 4.79
C GLU A 56 1.91 1.33 4.79
N LEU A 57 2.24 2.36 3.98
CA LEU A 57 3.57 2.97 4.01
C LEU A 57 3.69 4.01 5.12
N ASP A 58 2.66 4.84 5.22
CA ASP A 58 2.47 5.89 6.22
C ASP A 58 0.97 6.15 6.37
N ALA A 59 0.61 7.07 7.28
CA ALA A 59 -0.78 7.41 7.58
C ALA A 59 -1.60 7.83 6.34
N ARG A 60 -0.95 8.39 5.32
CA ARG A 60 -1.57 8.98 4.13
C ARG A 60 -1.41 8.14 2.88
N LYS A 61 -0.50 7.18 2.85
CA LYS A 61 -0.21 6.41 1.63
C LYS A 61 -0.24 4.92 1.90
N LYS A 62 -1.20 4.26 1.24
CA LYS A 62 -1.39 2.82 1.34
C LYS A 62 -1.62 2.18 -0.02
N TYR A 63 -1.45 0.87 -0.08
CA TYR A 63 -1.62 0.08 -1.29
C TYR A 63 -2.43 -1.17 -1.03
N MET A 64 -3.38 -1.45 -1.91
CA MET A 64 -3.98 -2.77 -2.06
C MET A 64 -3.36 -3.45 -3.28
N ILE A 65 -3.01 -4.72 -3.14
CA ILE A 65 -2.30 -5.51 -4.15
C ILE A 65 -3.03 -6.83 -4.31
N VAL A 66 -3.31 -7.23 -5.55
CA VAL A 66 -4.08 -8.44 -5.85
C VAL A 66 -3.32 -9.48 -6.66
N ASP A 67 -2.19 -9.11 -7.26
CA ASP A 67 -1.39 -10.02 -8.07
C ASP A 67 0.12 -9.72 -8.01
N HIS A 68 0.91 -10.59 -8.65
CA HIS A 68 2.36 -10.43 -8.75
C HIS A 68 2.81 -9.16 -9.50
N ARG A 69 2.05 -8.68 -10.49
CA ARG A 69 2.38 -7.47 -11.26
C ARG A 69 2.22 -6.23 -10.39
N GLY A 70 1.12 -6.12 -9.67
CA GLY A 70 0.86 -5.08 -8.69
C GLY A 70 1.92 -5.08 -7.60
N ARG A 71 2.24 -6.26 -7.06
CA ARG A 71 3.31 -6.43 -6.07
C ARG A 71 4.64 -5.88 -6.57
N ASN A 72 5.07 -6.29 -7.76
CA ASN A 72 6.33 -5.83 -8.35
C ASN A 72 6.33 -4.32 -8.59
N THR A 73 5.18 -3.74 -8.96
CA THR A 73 5.04 -2.30 -9.17
C THR A 73 5.13 -1.55 -7.84
N VAL A 74 4.40 -1.98 -6.82
CA VAL A 74 4.44 -1.38 -5.49
C VAL A 74 5.84 -1.47 -4.89
N MET A 75 6.54 -2.61 -5.03
CA MET A 75 7.93 -2.73 -4.59
C MET A 75 8.83 -1.67 -5.24
N LYS A 76 8.75 -1.47 -6.56
CA LYS A 76 9.53 -0.43 -7.26
C LYS A 76 9.22 0.98 -6.76
N LEU A 77 7.94 1.27 -6.47
CA LEU A 77 7.54 2.57 -5.91
C LEU A 77 8.15 2.79 -4.52
N ILE A 78 8.17 1.77 -3.67
CA ILE A 78 8.79 1.84 -2.33
C ILE A 78 10.31 1.98 -2.43
N GLU A 79 10.95 1.24 -3.34
CA GLU A 79 12.39 1.35 -3.62
C GLU A 79 12.78 2.76 -4.08
N GLY A 80 11.94 3.39 -4.92
CA GLY A 80 12.11 4.80 -5.29
C GLY A 80 12.09 5.74 -4.08
N MET A 81 11.13 5.54 -3.16
CA MET A 81 11.06 6.33 -1.92
C MET A 81 12.27 6.10 -1.02
N LEU A 82 12.71 4.85 -0.86
CA LEU A 82 13.91 4.50 -0.10
C LEU A 82 15.13 5.26 -0.59
N ASN A 83 15.32 5.36 -1.91
CA ASN A 83 16.43 6.12 -2.49
C ASN A 83 16.33 7.61 -2.15
N THR A 84 15.15 8.22 -2.29
CA THR A 84 14.93 9.62 -1.89
C THR A 84 15.23 9.85 -0.41
N ARG A 85 14.78 8.96 0.48
CA ARG A 85 15.02 9.06 1.93
C ARG A 85 16.50 8.89 2.28
N ARG A 86 17.22 7.98 1.61
CA ARG A 86 18.67 7.81 1.79
C ARG A 86 19.44 9.07 1.41
N THR A 87 19.08 9.70 0.28
CA THR A 87 19.67 10.99 -0.13
C THR A 87 19.37 12.08 0.89
N LEU A 88 18.11 12.19 1.36
CA LEU A 88 17.74 13.15 2.40
C LEU A 88 18.56 12.95 3.68
N ARG A 89 18.71 11.70 4.14
CA ARG A 89 19.51 11.35 5.30
C ARG A 89 20.97 11.77 5.14
N ALA A 90 21.56 11.52 3.97
CA ALA A 90 22.94 11.92 3.69
C ALA A 90 23.12 13.44 3.77
N ASN A 91 22.20 14.19 3.16
CA ASN A 91 22.22 15.66 3.20
C ASN A 91 22.06 16.20 4.63
N GLN A 92 21.14 15.62 5.41
CA GLN A 92 20.94 15.97 6.81
C GLN A 92 22.18 15.70 7.67
N ALA A 93 22.83 14.55 7.48
CA ALA A 93 24.06 14.20 8.17
C ALA A 93 25.19 15.19 7.84
N MET A 94 25.34 15.58 6.57
CA MET A 94 26.33 16.59 6.15
C MET A 94 26.06 17.96 6.78
N ALA A 95 24.80 18.31 7.00
CA ALA A 95 24.39 19.54 7.67
C ALA A 95 24.47 19.46 9.20
N GLY A 96 24.91 18.35 9.79
CA GLY A 96 24.97 18.15 11.23
C GLY A 96 23.59 18.07 11.92
N THR A 97 22.55 17.75 11.15
CA THR A 97 21.17 17.64 11.66
C THR A 97 20.86 16.21 12.13
N ASP A 98 19.92 16.06 13.05
CA ASP A 98 19.45 14.75 13.50
C ASP A 98 18.82 13.96 12.34
N THR A 99 19.18 12.69 12.25
CA THR A 99 18.74 11.76 11.19
C THR A 99 17.86 10.62 11.70
N SER A 100 17.57 10.59 13.01
CA SER A 100 16.85 9.49 13.67
C SER A 100 15.51 9.18 13.00
N GLY A 101 14.70 10.21 12.73
CA GLY A 101 13.39 10.07 12.08
C GLY A 101 13.50 9.48 10.66
N VAL A 102 14.41 10.00 9.83
CA VAL A 102 14.61 9.48 8.47
C VAL A 102 15.15 8.05 8.50
N GLN A 103 15.96 7.70 9.49
CA GLN A 103 16.46 6.34 9.66
C GLN A 103 15.34 5.36 10.06
N GLN A 104 14.39 5.79 10.88
CA GLN A 104 13.20 5.00 11.22
C GLN A 104 12.32 4.77 9.99
N GLU A 105 12.08 5.79 9.18
CA GLU A 105 11.33 5.69 7.92
C GLU A 105 11.99 4.70 6.94
N ILE A 106 13.32 4.81 6.73
CA ILE A 106 14.07 3.88 5.88
C ILE A 106 13.92 2.43 6.38
N SER A 107 14.01 2.23 7.70
CA SER A 107 13.88 0.91 8.30
C SER A 107 12.48 0.33 8.10
N HIS A 108 11.44 1.14 8.25
CA HIS A 108 10.05 0.75 8.01
C HIS A 108 9.84 0.33 6.55
N LEU A 109 10.18 1.19 5.60
CA LEU A 109 10.02 0.91 4.17
C LEU A 109 10.82 -0.33 3.73
N SER A 110 12.02 -0.53 4.29
CA SER A 110 12.84 -1.72 3.98
C SER A 110 12.17 -3.02 4.45
N LYS A 111 11.52 -3.01 5.63
CA LYS A 111 10.76 -4.16 6.12
C LYS A 111 9.56 -4.47 5.21
N LEU A 112 8.85 -3.44 4.76
CA LEU A 112 7.70 -3.62 3.84
C LEU A 112 8.14 -4.25 2.51
N VAL A 113 9.22 -3.77 1.90
CA VAL A 113 9.78 -4.38 0.67
C VAL A 113 10.15 -5.84 0.92
N HIS A 114 10.79 -6.13 2.06
CA HIS A 114 11.15 -7.50 2.42
C HIS A 114 9.92 -8.40 2.51
N MET A 115 8.88 -7.99 3.24
CA MET A 115 7.63 -8.75 3.34
C MET A 115 6.99 -8.99 1.97
N LEU A 116 6.88 -7.94 1.15
CA LEU A 116 6.32 -8.04 -0.20
C LEU A 116 7.10 -9.00 -1.11
N LYS A 117 8.43 -9.08 -0.94
CA LYS A 117 9.28 -9.98 -1.73
C LYS A 117 8.91 -11.45 -1.51
N PHE A 118 8.48 -11.80 -0.30
CA PHE A 118 8.05 -13.15 0.09
C PHE A 118 6.54 -13.37 0.01
N THR A 119 5.76 -12.33 -0.30
CA THR A 119 4.33 -12.47 -0.57
C THR A 119 4.11 -13.22 -1.89
N THR A 120 3.38 -14.34 -1.80
CA THR A 120 2.95 -15.16 -2.93
C THR A 120 1.46 -14.93 -3.22
N PHE A 121 1.12 -14.69 -4.48
CA PHE A 121 -0.26 -14.64 -4.94
C PHE A 121 -0.55 -15.98 -5.62
N ARG A 122 -1.62 -16.67 -5.22
CA ARG A 122 -2.06 -17.89 -5.90
C ARG A 122 -2.66 -17.49 -7.25
N THR A 123 -2.08 -18.02 -8.32
CA THR A 123 -2.64 -18.01 -9.68
C THR A 123 -3.83 -18.92 -9.81
#